data_AF-A0A7C8EA08-F1
#
_entry.id   AF-A0A7C8EA08-F1
#
_cell.length_a   1.000
_cell.length_b   1.000
_cell.length_c   1.000
_cell.angle_alpha   90.00
_cell.angle_beta   90.00
_cell.angle_gamma   90.00
#
_symmetry.space_group_name_H-M   'P 1'
#
loop_
_entity.id
_entity.type
_entity.pdbx_description
1 polymer ?
#
loop_
_entity_poly.entity_id
_entity_poly.type
_entity_poly.pdbx_seq_one_letter_code
_entity_poly.pdbx_strand_id
1 'polypeptide(L)' 'MEKDDRQKDKPQRSGLEWMGAGIEFCGVIAIFCYIGHRLDGFFNTGGPFLLVTGFFISFIGMMYLFYKESK' A
#
# COMPACT_ATOMS: atom_id res chain seq x y z
N MET A 1 -1.64 0.78 -49.69
CA MET A 1 -1.53 -0.35 -48.74
C MET A 1 -1.58 0.26 -47.35
N GLU A 2 -2.79 0.32 -46.81
CA GLU A 2 -3.09 0.85 -45.48
C GLU A 2 -2.52 -0.13 -44.45
N LYS A 3 -1.51 0.30 -43.69
CA LYS A 3 -0.92 -0.53 -42.63
C LYS A 3 -1.84 -0.48 -41.42
N ASP A 4 -2.68 -1.50 -41.35
CA ASP A 4 -2.83 -2.45 -40.25
C ASP A 4 -2.87 -1.83 -38.83
N ASP A 5 -4.12 -1.66 -38.40
CA ASP A 5 -4.65 -1.79 -37.04
C ASP A 5 -3.70 -1.69 -35.85
N ARG A 6 -3.77 -0.52 -35.19
CA ARG A 6 -4.08 -0.37 -33.75
C ARG A 6 -3.75 -1.58 -32.87
N GLN A 7 -2.48 -1.95 -32.76
CA GLN A 7 -2.04 -2.73 -31.62
C GLN A 7 -1.97 -1.75 -30.43
N LYS A 8 -3.13 -1.51 -29.82
CA LYS A 8 -3.22 -1.01 -28.45
C LYS A 8 -2.46 -2.03 -27.60
N ASP A 9 -1.19 -1.75 -27.33
CA ASP A 9 -0.48 -2.27 -26.16
C ASP A 9 -1.40 -2.01 -24.97
N LYS A 10 -2.20 -3.02 -24.60
CA LYS A 10 -2.84 -3.06 -23.30
C LYS A 10 -1.66 -2.94 -22.33
N PRO A 11 -1.63 -1.96 -21.40
CA PRO A 11 -0.59 -1.95 -20.40
C PRO A 11 -0.75 -3.23 -19.58
N GLN A 12 -0.04 -4.28 -19.96
CA GLN A 12 0.18 -5.44 -19.12
C GLN A 12 0.97 -4.88 -17.96
N ARG A 13 0.27 -4.54 -16.86
CA ARG A 13 0.88 -4.05 -15.63
C ARG A 13 2.07 -4.96 -15.35
N SER A 14 3.27 -4.46 -15.57
CA SER A 14 4.46 -5.30 -15.62
C SER A 14 4.69 -5.81 -14.19
N GLY A 15 5.25 -7.02 -14.02
CA GLY A 15 5.52 -7.54 -12.67
C GLY A 15 6.33 -6.56 -11.80
N LEU A 16 7.07 -5.65 -12.44
CA LEU A 16 7.76 -4.51 -11.83
C LEU A 16 6.84 -3.50 -11.11
N GLU A 17 5.66 -3.20 -11.66
CA GLU A 17 4.68 -2.28 -11.05
C GLU A 17 4.05 -2.89 -9.79
N TRP A 18 3.77 -4.20 -9.82
CA TRP A 18 3.32 -4.93 -8.65
C TRP A 18 4.37 -5.00 -7.55
N MET A 19 5.65 -5.11 -7.94
CA MET A 19 6.77 -5.07 -7.00
C MET A 19 6.93 -3.69 -6.35
N GLY A 20 6.77 -2.62 -7.13
CA GLY A 20 6.72 -1.24 -6.62
C GLY A 20 5.59 -1.03 -5.61
N ALA A 21 4.37 -1.46 -5.95
CA ALA A 21 3.22 -1.38 -5.06
C ALA A 21 3.42 -2.16 -3.74
N GLY A 22 4.08 -3.32 -3.81
CA GLY A 22 4.44 -4.11 -2.61
C GLY A 22 5.46 -3.41 -1.71
N ILE A 23 6.46 -2.75 -2.29
CA ILE A 23 7.46 -1.97 -1.53
C ILE A 23 6.79 -0.76 -0.89
N GLU A 24 5.94 -0.03 -1.63
CA GLU A 24 5.18 1.10 -1.08
C GLU A 24 4.27 0.65 0.06
N PHE A 25 3.58 -0.48 -0.08
CA PHE A 25 2.74 -1.05 0.95
C PHE A 25 3.52 -1.38 2.23
N CYS A 26 4.66 -2.09 2.10
CA CYS A 26 5.54 -2.38 3.22
C CYS A 26 6.09 -1.10 3.86
N GLY A 27 6.45 -0.09 3.06
CA GLY A 27 6.93 1.20 3.53
C GLY A 27 5.89 1.95 4.37
N VAL A 28 4.65 2.05 3.87
CA VAL A 28 3.55 2.71 4.58
C VAL A 28 3.25 2.00 5.90
N ILE A 29 3.17 0.66 5.90
CA ILE A 29 2.97 -0.13 7.12
C ILE A 29 4.11 0.12 8.11
N ALA A 30 5.37 0.06 7.67
CA ALA A 30 6.53 0.25 8.54
C ALA A 30 6.52 1.65 9.18
N ILE A 31 6.19 2.70 8.42
CA ILE A 31 6.10 4.07 8.91
C ILE A 31 5.00 4.20 9.97
N PHE A 32 3.79 3.72 9.68
CA PHE A 32 2.67 3.80 10.62
C PHE A 32 2.90 2.95 11.87
N CYS A 33 3.47 1.75 11.74
CA CYS A 33 3.86 0.93 12.88
C CYS A 33 4.94 1.60 13.73
N TYR A 34 5.95 2.22 13.12
CA TYR A 34 7.00 2.94 13.84
C TYR A 34 6.45 4.16 14.59
N ILE A 35 5.59 4.93 13.94
CA ILE A 35 4.90 6.07 14.57
C ILE A 35 4.00 5.57 15.71
N GLY A 36 3.21 4.53 15.46
CA GLY A 36 2.34 3.90 16.45
C GLY A 36 3.11 3.41 17.67
N HIS A 37 4.23 2.70 17.46
CA HIS A 37 5.13 2.26 18.54
C HIS A 37 5.66 3.44 19.37
N ARG A 38 6.06 4.53 18.71
CA ARG A 38 6.57 5.71 19.41
C ARG A 38 5.48 6.45 20.19
N LEU A 39 4.27 6.55 19.64
CA LEU A 39 3.13 7.13 20.34
C LEU A 39 2.66 6.26 21.51
N ASP A 40 2.70 4.94 21.37
CA ASP A 40 2.31 4.00 22.43
C ASP A 40 3.18 4.19 23.68
N GLY A 41 4.50 4.34 23.48
CA GLY A 41 5.45 4.69 24.54
C GLY A 41 5.29 6.10 25.09
N PHE A 42 4.77 7.06 24.31
CA PHE A 42 4.52 8.43 24.76
C PHE A 42 3.22 8.55 25.57
N PHE A 43 2.18 7.82 25.19
CA PHE A 43 0.86 7.83 25.85
C PHE A 43 0.77 6.88 27.04
N ASN A 44 1.81 6.09 27.32
CA ASN A 44 1.82 5.09 28.40
C ASN A 44 0.59 4.16 28.31
N THR A 45 0.16 3.90 27.08
CA THR A 45 -0.94 2.97 26.83
C THR A 45 -0.38 1.60 27.19
N GLY A 46 -0.97 0.92 28.18
CA GLY A 46 -0.39 -0.30 28.79
C GLY A 46 -0.23 -1.52 27.87
N GLY A 47 -0.33 -1.35 26.55
CA GLY A 47 -0.10 -2.35 25.52
C GLY A 47 -0.12 -1.71 24.12
N PRO A 48 0.37 -2.42 23.09
CA PRO A 48 0.69 -1.92 21.73
C PRO A 48 -0.55 -1.59 20.87
N PHE A 49 -1.53 -0.90 21.44
CA PHE A 49 -2.81 -0.60 20.82
C PHE A 49 -2.65 0.35 19.63
N LEU A 50 -1.82 1.40 19.76
CA LEU A 50 -1.64 2.37 18.69
C LEU A 50 -0.83 1.79 17.54
N LEU A 51 0.10 0.89 17.82
CA LEU A 51 0.85 0.14 16.81
C LEU A 51 -0.10 -0.75 15.99
N VAL A 52 -0.91 -1.56 16.67
CA VAL A 52 -1.88 -2.45 16.02
C VAL A 52 -2.90 -1.65 15.20
N THR A 53 -3.39 -0.53 15.77
CA THR A 53 -4.35 0.33 15.07
C THR A 53 -3.73 0.98 13.83
N GLY A 54 -2.48 1.47 13.93
CA GLY A 54 -1.72 2.00 12.80
C GLY A 54 -1.53 0.96 11.70
N PHE A 55 -1.19 -0.28 12.05
CA PHE A 55 -1.10 -1.38 11.10
C PHE A 55 -2.40 -1.60 10.33
N PHE A 56 -3.54 -1.74 11.02
CA PHE A 56 -4.84 -1.97 10.37
C PHE A 56 -5.28 -0.79 9.51
N ILE A 57 -5.04 0.45 9.95
CA ILE A 57 -5.34 1.65 9.15
C ILE A 57 -4.54 1.64 7.84
N SER A 58 -3.22 1.39 7.91
CA SER A 58 -2.39 1.31 6.71
C SER A 58 -2.78 0.15 5.80
N PHE A 59 -3.08 -1.01 6.39
CA PHE A 59 -3.48 -2.20 5.66
C PHE A 59 -4.79 -1.97 4.90
N ILE A 60 -5.83 -1.49 5.59
CA ILE A 60 -7.14 -1.19 4.99
C ILE A 60 -7.03 -0.06 3.97
N GLY A 61 -6.27 0.99 4.27
CA GLY A 61 -6.05 2.12 3.38
C GLY A 61 -5.43 1.69 2.05
N MET A 62 -4.37 0.87 2.09
CA MET A 62 -3.74 0.38 0.87
C MET A 62 -4.59 -0.66 0.14
N MET A 63 -5.31 -1.52 0.87
CA MET A 63 -6.28 -2.45 0.27
C MET A 63 -7.40 -1.70 -0.46
N TYR A 64 -7.90 -0.62 0.12
CA TYR A 64 -8.92 0.23 -0.51
C TYR A 64 -8.37 0.93 -1.76
N LEU A 65 -7.15 1.48 -1.67
CA LEU A 65 -6.49 2.12 -2.80
C LEU A 65 -6.23 1.12 -3.93
N PHE A 66 -5.77 -0.08 -3.58
CA PHE A 66 -5.56 -1.18 -4.52
C PHE A 66 -6.86 -1.63 -5.20
N TYR A 67 -7.95 -1.76 -4.44
CA TYR A 67 -9.28 -2.07 -4.99
C TYR A 67 -9.77 -0.96 -5.93
N LYS A 68 -9.55 0.30 -5.57
CA LYS A 68 -9.90 1.46 -6.40
C LYS A 68 -9.06 1.52 -7.69
N GLU A 69 -7.77 1.23 -7.61
CA GLU A 69 -6.84 1.19 -8.75
C GLU A 69 -7.02 -0.04 -9.66
N SER A 70 -7.73 -1.06 -9.17
CA SER A 70 -8.05 -2.27 -9.93
C SER A 70 -9.41 -2.21 -10.63
N LYS A 71 -10.24 -1.21 -10.33
CA LYS A 71 -11.58 -1.03 -10.87
C LYS A 71 -11.64 0.14 -11.84
#